data_AF-A0A0F8YKD4-F1
#
_entry.id   AF-A0A0F8YKD4-F1
#
_cell.length_a   1.000
_cell.length_b   1.000
_cell.length_c   1.000
_cell.angle_alpha   90.00
_cell.angle_beta   90.00
_cell.angle_gamma   90.00
#
_symmetry.space_group_name_H-M   'P 1'
#
loop_
_entity.id
_entity.type
_entity.pdbx_description
1 polymer ?
#
loop_
_entity_poly.entity_id
_entity_poly.type
_entity_poly.pdbx_seq_one_letter_code
_entity_poly.pdbx_strand_id
1 'polypeptide(L)'
;MLLNKTRLAVKKSSKIFNSVKSRVITRQHIPGSITRIRNVINMVLNLPENEVVKLYNSVIDEFSGRHRRFDDVLEKHYKHIEHFIPQKNSLSSERILLIGSYFTKEYSIESIGLFNPSIVLHVNQDGLNSNEVRFIMSFRAVGERHLSSIEFRSGIIDENNDISLDRVSRFVETPIVHPNPTYDKRLFQLKLNEMEVCSEVTQYIFDQLPGEFTFQSLGEEIDKLRDVHLFSEIHQNEGVKMMRWLARSNYEITFSPDSQISERVIFPVKEIENIGIEDARFVRFINEDGTVTY
;
A
#
# COMPACT_ATOMS: atom_id res chain seq x y z
N MET A 1 -37.04 -25.48 -10.68
CA MET A 1 -35.95 -26.29 -10.08
C MET A 1 -35.80 -25.82 -8.63
N LEU A 2 -36.37 -26.56 -7.67
CA LEU A 2 -36.29 -26.22 -6.25
C LEU A 2 -34.85 -26.46 -5.79
N LEU A 3 -34.12 -25.39 -5.49
CA LEU A 3 -32.82 -25.47 -4.82
C LEU A 3 -33.05 -26.15 -3.47
N ASN A 4 -32.62 -27.41 -3.36
CA ASN A 4 -32.49 -28.10 -2.09
C ASN A 4 -31.57 -27.24 -1.21
N LYS A 5 -32.16 -26.49 -0.27
CA LYS A 5 -31.41 -25.71 0.72
C LYS A 5 -30.80 -26.71 1.68
N THR A 6 -29.66 -27.29 1.30
CA THR A 6 -28.80 -28.03 2.24
C THR A 6 -28.44 -27.05 3.34
N ARG A 7 -28.95 -27.29 4.54
CA ARG A 7 -28.71 -26.43 5.69
C ARG A 7 -27.25 -26.59 6.07
N LEU A 8 -26.42 -25.60 5.73
CA LEU A 8 -25.01 -25.58 6.10
C LEU A 8 -24.92 -25.64 7.64
N ALA A 9 -24.23 -26.64 8.16
CA ALA A 9 -23.92 -26.73 9.58
C ALA A 9 -22.86 -25.66 9.89
N VAL A 10 -23.26 -24.63 10.65
CA VAL A 10 -22.35 -23.54 11.03
C VAL A 10 -21.89 -23.76 12.46
N LYS A 11 -20.58 -23.89 12.66
CA LYS A 11 -19.95 -23.91 13.98
C LYS A 11 -19.16 -22.62 14.17
N LYS A 12 -19.45 -21.87 15.23
CA LYS A 12 -18.68 -20.67 15.57
C LYS A 12 -17.31 -21.10 16.12
N SER A 13 -16.24 -20.56 15.53
CA SER A 13 -14.89 -20.74 16.06
C SER A 13 -14.71 -19.99 17.39
N SER A 14 -13.91 -20.55 18.30
CA SER A 14 -13.52 -19.90 19.55
C SER A 14 -12.35 -18.91 19.39
N LYS A 15 -11.75 -18.83 18.20
CA LYS A 15 -10.61 -17.95 17.92
C LYS A 15 -11.05 -16.49 17.95
N ILE A 16 -10.29 -15.67 18.69
CA ILE A 16 -10.47 -14.22 18.79
C ILE A 16 -9.25 -13.55 18.20
N PHE A 17 -9.48 -12.56 17.32
CA PHE A 17 -8.45 -11.74 16.72
C PHE A 17 -8.43 -10.39 17.43
N ASN A 18 -7.36 -10.11 18.16
CA ASN A 18 -7.17 -8.85 18.87
C ASN A 18 -6.26 -7.92 18.07
N SER A 19 -6.55 -6.64 18.13
CA SER A 19 -5.66 -5.62 17.60
C SER A 19 -4.41 -5.47 18.47
N VAL A 20 -3.28 -5.14 17.83
CA VAL A 20 -1.97 -5.02 18.46
C VAL A 20 -1.39 -3.63 18.17
N LYS A 21 -1.50 -2.72 19.14
CA LYS A 21 -1.05 -1.32 19.01
C LYS A 21 0.44 -1.14 18.74
N SER A 22 1.26 -2.15 19.06
CA SER A 22 2.69 -2.13 18.78
C SER A 22 3.04 -2.43 17.32
N ARG A 23 2.06 -2.77 16.48
CA ARG A 23 2.23 -2.90 15.03
C ARG A 23 2.18 -1.51 14.43
N VAL A 24 3.36 -1.01 14.10
CA VAL A 24 3.59 0.36 13.67
C VAL A 24 4.32 0.40 12.34
N ILE A 25 3.98 1.38 11.51
CA ILE A 25 4.77 1.77 10.33
C ILE A 25 5.43 3.11 10.60
N THR A 26 6.53 3.39 9.90
CA THR A 26 7.09 4.73 9.84
C THR A 26 6.37 5.58 8.81
N ARG A 27 6.11 6.83 9.14
CA ARG A 27 5.60 7.85 8.21
C ARG A 27 6.45 9.10 8.29
N GLN A 28 6.47 9.82 7.18
CA GLN A 28 7.07 11.13 7.16
C GLN A 28 6.26 12.10 8.04
N HIS A 29 6.97 12.90 8.82
CA HIS A 29 6.44 13.98 9.62
C HIS A 29 7.07 15.30 9.19
N ILE A 30 6.42 16.00 8.26
CA ILE A 30 6.84 17.36 7.87
C ILE A 30 5.98 18.37 8.66
N PRO A 31 6.58 19.22 9.51
CA PRO A 31 5.88 20.35 10.08
C PRO A 31 5.41 21.31 8.97
N GLY A 32 4.16 21.79 9.03
CA GLY A 32 3.58 22.62 7.95
C GLY A 32 4.23 23.99 7.71
N SER A 33 5.23 24.39 8.50
CA SER A 33 5.94 25.67 8.36
C SER A 33 7.39 25.43 7.94
N ILE A 34 7.81 26.04 6.83
CA ILE A 34 9.21 26.02 6.35
C ILE A 34 10.17 26.55 7.43
N THR A 35 9.76 27.59 8.17
CA THR A 35 10.55 28.11 9.30
C THR A 35 10.76 27.04 10.36
N ARG A 36 9.73 26.25 10.68
CA ARG A 36 9.83 25.16 11.65
C ARG A 36 10.74 24.04 11.15
N ILE A 37 10.66 23.67 9.87
CA ILE A 37 11.56 22.69 9.25
C ILE A 37 13.02 23.15 9.40
N ARG A 38 13.32 24.39 8.98
CA ARG A 38 14.67 24.96 9.08
C ARG A 38 15.17 25.07 10.52
N ASN A 39 14.30 25.42 11.47
CA ASN A 39 14.69 25.49 12.88
C ASN A 39 15.09 24.12 13.45
N VAL A 40 14.36 23.05 13.10
CA VAL A 40 14.73 21.68 13.51
C VAL A 40 16.06 21.27 12.86
N ILE A 41 16.23 21.52 11.55
CA ILE A 41 17.48 21.23 10.85
C ILE A 41 18.66 21.97 11.52
N ASN A 42 18.54 23.28 11.72
CA ASN A 42 19.58 24.10 12.33
C ASN A 42 19.91 23.67 13.76
N MET A 43 18.91 23.22 14.53
CA MET A 43 19.13 22.66 15.87
C MET A 43 20.07 21.47 15.81
N VAL A 44 19.81 20.52 14.89
CA VAL A 44 20.67 19.35 14.73
C VAL A 44 22.03 19.76 14.17
N LEU A 45 22.10 20.63 13.15
CA LEU A 45 23.37 21.10 12.56
C LEU A 45 24.30 21.77 13.57
N ASN A 46 23.77 22.46 14.58
CA ASN A 46 24.56 23.14 15.60
C ASN A 46 25.05 22.20 16.73
N LEU A 47 24.65 20.93 16.74
CA LEU A 47 25.16 19.95 17.71
C LEU A 47 26.61 19.57 17.39
N PRO A 48 27.47 19.38 18.40
CA PRO A 48 28.78 18.78 18.20
C PRO A 48 28.64 17.30 17.81
N GLU A 49 29.58 16.76 17.02
CA GLU A 49 29.49 15.40 16.44
C GLU A 49 29.31 14.30 17.51
N ASN A 50 29.93 14.43 18.68
CA ASN A 50 29.78 13.46 19.77
C ASN A 50 28.33 13.37 20.29
N GLU A 51 27.61 14.50 20.34
CA GLU A 51 26.19 14.51 20.73
C GLU A 51 25.29 13.97 19.62
N VAL A 52 25.65 14.19 18.35
CA VAL A 52 24.93 13.57 17.22
C VAL A 52 24.97 12.06 17.30
N VAL A 53 26.17 11.49 17.46
CA VAL A 53 26.35 10.02 17.55
C VAL A 53 25.56 9.46 18.74
N LYS A 54 25.63 10.13 19.90
CA LYS A 54 24.90 9.72 21.11
C LYS A 54 23.37 9.73 20.91
N LEU A 55 22.83 10.80 20.33
CA LEU A 55 21.39 10.92 20.08
C LEU A 55 20.92 9.92 19.02
N TYR A 56 21.68 9.77 17.94
CA TYR A 56 21.38 8.79 16.90
C TYR A 56 21.34 7.36 17.46
N ASN A 57 22.36 6.95 18.24
CA ASN A 57 22.35 5.63 18.88
C ASN A 57 21.15 5.45 19.81
N SER A 58 20.75 6.49 20.55
CA SER A 58 19.54 6.42 21.39
C SER A 58 18.27 6.19 20.55
N VAL A 59 18.17 6.84 19.39
CA VAL A 59 17.07 6.62 18.43
C VAL A 59 17.09 5.18 17.88
N ILE A 60 18.27 4.64 17.55
CA ILE A 60 18.38 3.26 17.07
C ILE A 60 17.98 2.26 18.17
N ASP A 61 18.47 2.44 19.39
CA ASP A 61 18.15 1.56 20.51
C ASP A 61 16.64 1.51 20.81
N GLU A 62 15.95 2.66 20.70
CA GLU A 62 14.52 2.75 21.01
C GLU A 62 13.59 2.29 19.87
N PHE A 63 13.99 2.46 18.60
CA PHE A 63 13.08 2.30 17.46
C PHE A 63 13.47 1.16 16.50
N SER A 64 14.74 0.82 16.34
CA SER A 64 15.18 -0.16 15.32
C SER A 64 14.58 -1.56 15.52
N GLY A 65 14.30 -1.95 16.76
CA GLY A 65 13.67 -3.24 17.08
C GLY A 65 12.25 -3.42 16.53
N ARG A 66 11.61 -2.35 16.05
CA ARG A 66 10.25 -2.34 15.49
C ARG A 66 10.19 -2.17 13.97
N HIS A 67 11.30 -1.78 13.34
CA HIS A 67 11.33 -1.44 11.91
C HIS A 67 12.46 -2.18 11.20
N ARG A 68 12.14 -2.84 10.08
CA ARG A 68 13.17 -3.39 9.20
C ARG A 68 13.89 -2.25 8.49
N ARG A 69 15.23 -2.33 8.41
CA ARG A 69 16.08 -1.35 7.71
C ARG A 69 15.77 0.09 8.12
N PHE A 70 15.74 0.35 9.42
CA PHE A 70 15.32 1.64 9.96
C PHE A 70 16.18 2.80 9.44
N ASP A 71 17.49 2.59 9.26
CA ASP A 71 18.38 3.60 8.68
C ASP A 71 17.98 4.02 7.27
N ASP A 72 17.61 3.07 6.39
CA ASP A 72 17.12 3.37 5.04
C ASP A 72 15.88 4.27 5.08
N VAL A 73 14.99 4.06 6.07
CA VAL A 73 13.82 4.91 6.28
C VAL A 73 14.22 6.32 6.71
N LEU A 74 15.15 6.44 7.66
CA LEU A 74 15.63 7.73 8.13
C LEU A 74 16.31 8.51 6.99
N GLU A 75 17.16 7.85 6.21
CA GLU A 75 17.82 8.44 5.04
C GLU A 75 16.79 8.87 3.99
N LYS A 76 15.78 8.04 3.73
CA LYS A 76 14.67 8.41 2.83
C LYS A 76 13.97 9.67 3.33
N HIS A 77 13.62 9.77 4.61
CA HIS A 77 12.96 10.97 5.14
C HIS A 77 13.87 12.20 5.14
N TYR A 78 15.17 12.03 5.36
CA TYR A 78 16.16 13.10 5.17
C TYR A 78 16.16 13.62 3.72
N LYS A 79 16.22 12.73 2.72
CA LYS A 79 16.25 13.13 1.28
C LYS A 79 15.07 14.03 0.90
N HIS A 80 13.91 13.84 1.51
CA HIS A 80 12.75 14.69 1.24
C HIS A 80 12.89 16.12 1.77
N ILE A 81 13.75 16.38 2.76
CA ILE A 81 13.96 17.70 3.37
C ILE A 81 15.34 18.29 3.07
N GLU A 82 16.20 17.58 2.34
CA GLU A 82 17.60 17.95 2.14
C GLU A 82 17.76 19.33 1.47
N HIS A 83 16.79 19.71 0.64
CA HIS A 83 16.75 21.01 -0.04
C HIS A 83 16.56 22.21 0.92
N PHE A 84 16.21 21.98 2.19
CA PHE A 84 16.15 23.01 3.22
C PHE A 84 17.49 23.23 3.95
N ILE A 85 18.51 22.41 3.68
CA ILE A 85 19.80 22.47 4.37
C ILE A 85 20.67 23.60 3.77
N PRO A 86 21.14 24.56 4.58
CA PRO A 86 21.96 25.66 4.10
C PRO A 86 23.37 25.18 3.74
N GLN A 87 23.64 25.07 2.43
CA GLN A 87 24.89 24.62 1.80
C GLN A 87 25.29 23.16 2.09
N LYS A 88 25.71 22.43 1.03
CA LYS A 88 26.14 21.03 1.08
C LYS A 88 27.53 20.90 1.72
N ASN A 89 27.66 21.21 3.01
CA ASN A 89 28.78 20.70 3.78
C ASN A 89 28.67 19.17 3.81
N SER A 90 29.81 18.46 3.79
CA SER A 90 29.82 17.00 3.95
C SER A 90 29.37 16.65 5.37
N LEU A 91 28.06 16.43 5.55
CA LEU A 91 27.50 15.96 6.81
C LEU A 91 27.94 14.50 7.05
N SER A 92 28.19 14.15 8.31
CA SER A 92 28.37 12.75 8.72
C SER A 92 27.09 11.94 8.48
N SER A 93 27.25 10.63 8.28
CA SER A 93 26.14 9.71 8.09
C SER A 93 25.16 9.74 9.26
N GLU A 94 25.66 9.77 10.49
CA GLU A 94 24.87 9.83 11.73
C GLU A 94 24.06 11.12 11.81
N ARG A 95 24.62 12.25 11.34
CA ARG A 95 23.90 13.53 11.31
C ARG A 95 22.78 13.51 10.28
N ILE A 96 23.01 12.92 9.12
CA ILE A 96 21.98 12.72 8.08
C ILE A 96 20.82 11.90 8.65
N LEU A 97 21.14 10.76 9.29
CA LEU A 97 20.13 9.86 9.86
C LEU A 97 19.40 10.49 11.04
N LEU A 98 20.11 11.22 11.92
CA LEU A 98 19.50 11.95 13.02
C LEU A 98 18.55 13.04 12.52
N ILE A 99 18.93 13.83 11.51
CA ILE A 99 18.01 14.79 10.90
C ILE A 99 16.77 14.04 10.37
N GLY A 100 16.97 12.93 9.65
CA GLY A 100 15.88 12.08 9.16
C GLY A 100 14.91 11.62 10.26
N SER A 101 15.42 11.27 11.44
CA SER A 101 14.59 10.81 12.56
C SER A 101 13.67 11.89 13.11
N TYR A 102 14.10 13.15 13.15
CA TYR A 102 13.24 14.27 13.57
C TYR A 102 12.05 14.52 12.60
N PHE A 103 12.16 14.06 11.35
CA PHE A 103 11.08 14.10 10.36
C PHE A 103 10.41 12.74 10.13
N THR A 104 10.58 11.83 11.08
CA THR A 104 9.96 10.49 11.09
C THR A 104 9.01 10.38 12.28
N LYS A 105 7.87 9.72 12.08
CA LYS A 105 6.98 9.31 13.16
C LYS A 105 6.51 7.88 12.97
N GLU A 106 6.17 7.22 14.05
CA GLU A 106 5.43 5.97 13.99
C GLU A 106 3.93 6.23 13.81
N TYR A 107 3.26 5.22 13.26
CA TYR A 107 1.82 5.19 13.09
C TYR A 107 1.34 3.76 13.39
N SER A 108 0.49 3.60 14.41
CA SER A 108 -0.14 2.33 14.75
C SER A 108 -1.29 2.01 13.80
N ILE A 109 -1.14 0.94 13.03
CA ILE A 109 -2.12 0.49 12.02
C ILE A 109 -3.30 -0.29 12.61
N GLU A 110 -3.17 -0.79 13.85
CA GLU A 110 -4.24 -1.51 14.56
C GLU A 110 -4.70 -0.76 15.84
N SER A 111 -4.69 0.57 15.85
CA SER A 111 -4.96 1.32 17.09
C SER A 111 -6.42 1.22 17.59
N ILE A 112 -7.37 0.98 16.68
CA ILE A 112 -8.81 0.95 16.95
C ILE A 112 -9.37 -0.47 16.89
N GLY A 113 -9.08 -1.23 15.83
CA GLY A 113 -9.61 -2.59 15.70
C GLY A 113 -9.40 -3.24 14.34
N LEU A 114 -9.78 -4.52 14.26
CA LEU A 114 -9.76 -5.34 13.05
C LEU A 114 -11.19 -5.70 12.65
N PHE A 115 -11.51 -5.60 11.37
CA PHE A 115 -12.85 -5.76 10.83
C PHE A 115 -12.85 -6.60 9.54
N ASN A 116 -14.03 -7.10 9.18
CA ASN A 116 -14.36 -7.70 7.89
C ASN A 116 -13.34 -8.74 7.38
N PRO A 117 -13.02 -9.79 8.17
CA PRO A 117 -12.07 -10.79 7.71
C PRO A 117 -12.55 -11.48 6.43
N SER A 118 -11.61 -11.80 5.55
CA SER A 118 -11.84 -12.60 4.34
C SER A 118 -10.74 -13.63 4.20
N ILE A 119 -11.07 -14.87 3.83
CA ILE A 119 -10.06 -15.93 3.63
C ILE A 119 -10.03 -16.39 2.18
N VAL A 120 -8.83 -16.71 1.70
CA VAL A 120 -8.58 -17.41 0.43
C VAL A 120 -7.54 -18.49 0.63
N LEU A 121 -7.48 -19.46 -0.30
CA LEU A 121 -6.42 -20.46 -0.29
C LEU A 121 -5.06 -19.77 -0.44
N HIS A 122 -4.06 -20.25 0.28
CA HIS A 122 -2.69 -19.82 0.04
C HIS A 122 -2.22 -20.39 -1.31
N VAL A 123 -1.49 -19.60 -2.11
CA VAL A 123 -0.96 -20.05 -3.42
C VAL A 123 -0.05 -21.28 -3.30
N ASN A 124 0.73 -21.33 -2.21
CA ASN A 124 1.57 -22.46 -1.84
C ASN A 124 0.86 -23.34 -0.80
N GLN A 125 0.68 -24.62 -1.14
CA GLN A 125 0.11 -25.68 -0.27
C GLN A 125 1.14 -26.77 0.08
N ASP A 126 2.43 -26.53 -0.16
CA ASP A 126 3.49 -27.49 0.07
C ASP A 126 3.69 -27.75 1.57
N GLY A 127 4.12 -28.98 1.88
CA GLY A 127 4.48 -29.40 3.25
C GLY A 127 3.29 -29.60 4.19
N LEU A 128 2.07 -29.69 3.66
CA LEU A 128 0.85 -29.96 4.43
C LEU A 128 0.51 -31.45 4.46
N ASN A 129 -0.20 -31.87 5.51
CA ASN A 129 -0.83 -33.19 5.51
C ASN A 129 -1.98 -33.24 4.49
N SER A 130 -2.38 -34.44 4.05
CA SER A 130 -3.37 -34.61 2.97
C SER A 130 -4.76 -33.99 3.24
N ASN A 131 -5.09 -33.74 4.51
CA ASN A 131 -6.36 -33.14 4.93
C ASN A 131 -6.19 -31.73 5.52
N GLU A 132 -5.08 -31.07 5.22
CA GLU A 132 -4.80 -29.70 5.66
C GLU A 132 -4.83 -28.74 4.48
N VAL A 133 -5.25 -27.51 4.76
CA VAL A 133 -5.26 -26.44 3.78
C VAL A 133 -4.70 -25.17 4.40
N ARG A 134 -3.69 -24.60 3.75
CA ARG A 134 -3.14 -23.29 4.11
C ARG A 134 -3.98 -22.17 3.52
N PHE A 135 -4.21 -21.12 4.28
CA PHE A 135 -4.98 -19.95 3.83
C PHE A 135 -4.25 -18.64 4.08
N ILE A 136 -4.69 -17.61 3.35
CA ILE A 136 -4.40 -16.20 3.64
C ILE A 136 -5.70 -15.55 4.09
N MET A 137 -5.63 -14.74 5.13
CA MET A 137 -6.74 -13.97 5.67
C MET A 137 -6.43 -12.49 5.58
N SER A 138 -7.29 -11.70 4.95
CA SER A 138 -7.24 -10.24 4.97
C SER A 138 -8.09 -9.69 6.13
N PHE A 139 -7.68 -8.56 6.67
CA PHE A 139 -8.43 -7.76 7.64
C PHE A 139 -8.45 -6.30 7.18
N ARG A 140 -9.57 -5.62 7.41
CA ARG A 140 -9.57 -4.16 7.48
C ARG A 140 -9.09 -3.76 8.87
N ALA A 141 -7.87 -3.22 8.96
CA ALA A 141 -7.30 -2.69 10.19
C ALA A 141 -7.52 -1.18 10.26
N VAL A 142 -8.07 -0.70 11.37
CA VAL A 142 -8.29 0.73 11.60
C VAL A 142 -7.22 1.24 12.57
N GLY A 143 -6.37 2.13 12.04
CA GLY A 143 -5.25 2.72 12.73
C GLY A 143 -5.57 4.05 13.41
N GLU A 144 -4.53 4.79 13.77
CA GLU A 144 -4.68 6.11 14.34
C GLU A 144 -5.46 7.05 13.40
N ARG A 145 -6.21 7.99 13.99
CA ARG A 145 -7.03 8.95 13.22
C ARG A 145 -8.07 8.28 12.31
N HIS A 146 -8.52 7.07 12.67
CA HIS A 146 -9.53 6.29 11.94
C HIS A 146 -9.19 5.90 10.50
N LEU A 147 -7.92 6.04 10.10
CA LEU A 147 -7.49 5.67 8.76
C LEU A 147 -7.35 4.15 8.67
N SER A 148 -8.07 3.53 7.74
CA SER A 148 -8.02 2.09 7.55
C SER A 148 -6.98 1.63 6.53
N SER A 149 -6.49 0.41 6.73
CA SER A 149 -5.51 -0.30 5.91
C SER A 149 -5.90 -1.78 5.80
N ILE A 150 -5.30 -2.51 4.86
CA ILE A 150 -5.47 -3.96 4.75
C ILE A 150 -4.26 -4.66 5.33
N GLU A 151 -4.51 -5.56 6.26
CA GLU A 151 -3.50 -6.46 6.83
C GLU A 151 -3.76 -7.90 6.45
N PHE A 152 -2.71 -8.70 6.50
CA PHE A 152 -2.80 -10.13 6.23
C PHE A 152 -2.37 -10.98 7.42
N ARG A 153 -2.95 -12.17 7.50
CA ARG A 153 -2.50 -13.29 8.33
C ARG A 153 -2.53 -14.55 7.48
N SER A 154 -1.79 -15.56 7.88
CA SER A 154 -1.81 -16.88 7.25
C SER A 154 -1.96 -17.95 8.33
N GLY A 155 -2.38 -19.14 7.91
CA GLY A 155 -2.60 -20.25 8.81
C GLY A 155 -3.01 -21.52 8.07
N ILE A 156 -3.33 -22.55 8.84
CA ILE A 156 -3.76 -23.86 8.34
C ILE A 156 -5.11 -24.20 8.97
N ILE A 157 -6.02 -24.74 8.15
CA ILE A 157 -7.24 -25.41 8.57
C ILE A 157 -7.02 -26.92 8.40
N ASP A 158 -7.26 -27.69 9.45
CA ASP A 158 -7.12 -29.15 9.44
C ASP A 158 -8.43 -29.89 9.15
N GLU A 159 -8.37 -31.23 9.18
CA GLU A 159 -9.52 -32.11 8.94
C GLU A 159 -10.67 -31.95 9.94
N ASN A 160 -10.39 -31.43 11.12
CA ASN A 160 -11.38 -31.17 12.18
C ASN A 160 -11.97 -29.75 12.07
N ASN A 161 -11.57 -28.98 11.05
CA ASN A 161 -11.85 -27.56 10.86
C ASN A 161 -11.24 -26.67 11.95
N ASP A 162 -10.19 -27.14 12.62
CA ASP A 162 -9.47 -26.33 13.60
C ASP A 162 -8.50 -25.38 12.87
N ILE A 163 -8.52 -24.12 13.30
CA ILE A 163 -7.72 -23.04 12.69
C ILE A 163 -6.46 -22.82 13.52
N SER A 164 -5.31 -23.09 12.91
CA SER A 164 -4.00 -22.69 13.41
C SER A 164 -3.50 -21.47 12.63
N LEU A 165 -3.00 -20.45 13.33
CA LEU A 165 -2.48 -19.23 12.69
C LEU A 165 -0.97 -19.21 12.80
N ASP A 166 -0.32 -18.71 11.77
CA ASP A 166 1.09 -18.40 11.81
C ASP A 166 1.37 -17.29 12.82
N ARG A 167 2.57 -17.29 13.39
CA ARG A 167 3.01 -16.24 14.30
C ARG A 167 2.98 -14.90 13.58
N VAL A 168 2.32 -13.92 14.19
CA VAL A 168 2.31 -12.55 13.70
C VAL A 168 3.68 -11.92 13.96
N SER A 169 4.33 -11.44 12.91
CA SER A 169 5.58 -10.69 13.04
C SER A 169 5.35 -9.37 13.77
N ARG A 170 6.36 -8.90 14.49
CA ARG A 170 6.34 -7.56 15.08
C ARG A 170 6.58 -6.46 14.04
N PHE A 171 7.20 -6.81 12.93
CA PHE A 171 7.52 -5.87 11.86
C PHE A 171 6.29 -5.65 10.97
N VAL A 172 6.25 -4.47 10.37
CA VAL A 172 5.24 -4.09 9.39
C VAL A 172 5.93 -3.32 8.27
N GLU A 173 5.62 -3.66 7.03
CA GLU A 173 6.10 -2.98 5.85
C GLU A 173 4.92 -2.48 5.00
N THR A 174 5.08 -1.27 4.47
CA THR A 174 4.21 -0.74 3.39
C THR A 174 4.79 -1.12 2.04
N PRO A 175 3.97 -1.29 0.99
CA PRO A 175 4.46 -1.68 -0.31
C PRO A 175 5.29 -0.60 -0.99
N ILE A 176 6.08 -1.03 -1.99
CA ILE A 176 6.58 -0.14 -3.04
C ILE A 176 5.44 0.06 -4.04
N VAL A 177 5.10 1.32 -4.32
CA VAL A 177 4.07 1.68 -5.32
C VAL A 177 4.75 1.94 -6.65
N HIS A 178 4.28 1.30 -7.71
CA HIS A 178 4.78 1.53 -9.05
C HIS A 178 4.15 2.80 -9.65
N PRO A 179 4.96 3.78 -10.11
CA PRO A 179 4.43 5.05 -10.60
C PRO A 179 3.79 4.94 -11.98
N ASN A 180 4.13 3.91 -12.75
CA ASN A 180 3.64 3.67 -14.10
C ASN A 180 2.99 2.28 -14.22
N PRO A 181 1.83 2.06 -13.57
CA PRO A 181 1.14 0.77 -13.61
C PRO A 181 0.67 0.44 -15.04
N THR A 182 0.46 -0.85 -15.28
CA THR A 182 -0.06 -1.40 -16.53
C THR A 182 -1.56 -1.63 -16.43
N TYR A 183 -2.25 -1.47 -17.55
CA TYR A 183 -3.69 -1.63 -17.67
C TYR A 183 -4.02 -2.54 -18.85
N ASP A 184 -4.96 -3.46 -18.63
CA ASP A 184 -5.64 -4.17 -19.71
C ASP A 184 -6.71 -3.26 -20.33
N LYS A 185 -6.62 -3.01 -21.65
CA LYS A 185 -7.53 -2.10 -22.35
C LYS A 185 -8.98 -2.52 -22.24
N ARG A 186 -9.26 -3.82 -22.36
CA ARG A 186 -10.63 -4.33 -22.34
C ARG A 186 -11.26 -4.14 -20.96
N LEU A 187 -10.53 -4.44 -19.88
CA LEU A 187 -11.01 -4.22 -18.51
C LEU A 187 -11.21 -2.73 -18.22
N PHE A 188 -10.29 -1.88 -18.70
CA PHE A 188 -10.41 -0.43 -18.55
C PHE A 188 -11.65 0.13 -19.27
N GLN A 189 -11.90 -0.32 -20.50
CA GLN A 189 -13.09 0.02 -21.28
C GLN A 189 -14.38 -0.45 -20.59
N LEU A 190 -14.41 -1.70 -20.09
CA LEU A 190 -15.55 -2.22 -19.33
C LEU A 190 -15.87 -1.36 -18.10
N LYS A 191 -14.83 -0.88 -17.39
CA LYS A 191 -15.02 0.00 -16.24
C LYS A 191 -15.54 1.39 -16.62
N LEU A 192 -15.05 1.99 -17.70
CA LEU A 192 -15.62 3.27 -18.18
C LEU A 192 -17.07 3.13 -18.66
N ASN A 193 -17.41 1.99 -19.29
CA ASN A 193 -18.79 1.68 -19.67
C ASN A 193 -19.70 1.55 -18.44
N GLU A 194 -19.25 0.85 -17.40
CA GLU A 194 -19.98 0.70 -16.12
C GLU A 194 -20.19 2.05 -15.43
N MET A 195 -19.26 2.98 -15.58
CA MET A 195 -19.37 4.35 -15.05
C MET A 195 -20.26 5.26 -15.90
N GLU A 196 -20.75 4.79 -17.07
CA GLU A 196 -21.52 5.56 -18.04
C GLU A 196 -20.75 6.75 -18.66
N VAL A 197 -19.44 6.59 -18.85
CA VAL A 197 -18.54 7.69 -19.30
C VAL A 197 -17.98 7.48 -20.72
N CYS A 198 -18.30 6.35 -21.35
CA CYS A 198 -17.83 6.09 -22.70
C CYS A 198 -18.40 7.08 -23.71
N SER A 199 -17.50 7.76 -24.39
CA SER A 199 -17.76 8.77 -25.42
C SER A 199 -16.81 8.60 -26.61
N GLU A 200 -17.11 9.32 -27.70
CA GLU A 200 -16.26 9.40 -28.90
C GLU A 200 -14.81 9.79 -28.56
N VAL A 201 -14.63 10.66 -27.55
CA VAL A 201 -13.32 11.07 -27.03
C VAL A 201 -12.56 9.88 -26.44
N THR A 202 -13.21 9.11 -25.55
CA THR A 202 -12.56 7.96 -24.92
C THR A 202 -12.25 6.86 -25.93
N GLN A 203 -13.13 6.64 -26.91
CA GLN A 203 -12.91 5.66 -27.97
C GLN A 203 -11.73 6.05 -28.85
N TYR A 204 -11.64 7.33 -29.25
CA TYR A 204 -10.51 7.83 -30.02
C TYR A 204 -9.17 7.56 -29.33
N ILE A 205 -9.08 7.81 -28.02
CA ILE A 205 -7.87 7.53 -27.24
C ILE A 205 -7.57 6.02 -27.21
N PHE A 206 -8.58 5.18 -27.00
CA PHE A 206 -8.39 3.73 -26.99
C PHE A 206 -7.92 3.15 -28.32
N ASP A 207 -8.33 3.74 -29.44
CA ASP A 207 -7.90 3.32 -30.78
C ASP A 207 -6.39 3.53 -31.00
N GLN A 208 -5.77 4.46 -30.27
CA GLN A 208 -4.33 4.72 -30.32
C GLN A 208 -3.50 3.85 -29.37
N LEU A 209 -4.12 3.26 -28.34
CA LEU A 209 -3.41 2.48 -27.32
C LEU A 209 -3.23 1.01 -27.75
N PRO A 210 -2.21 0.28 -27.24
CA PRO A 210 -2.13 -1.17 -27.39
C PRO A 210 -3.12 -1.90 -26.46
N GLY A 211 -3.24 -3.22 -26.62
CA GLY A 211 -4.11 -4.08 -25.78
C GLY A 211 -3.78 -4.00 -24.29
N GLU A 212 -2.50 -3.84 -23.97
CA GLU A 212 -2.01 -3.41 -22.66
C GLU A 212 -1.34 -2.04 -22.81
N PHE A 213 -1.52 -1.15 -21.84
CA PHE A 213 -0.93 0.19 -21.86
C PHE A 213 -0.56 0.67 -20.45
N THR A 214 0.25 1.71 -20.36
CA THR A 214 0.72 2.26 -19.07
C THR A 214 0.11 3.63 -18.77
N PHE A 215 0.22 4.08 -17.51
CA PHE A 215 -0.22 5.41 -17.12
C PHE A 215 0.44 6.52 -17.96
N GLN A 216 1.72 6.37 -18.25
CA GLN A 216 2.48 7.29 -19.08
C GLN A 216 1.95 7.31 -20.52
N SER A 217 1.79 6.14 -21.17
CA SER A 217 1.30 6.11 -22.56
C SER A 217 -0.13 6.64 -22.69
N LEU A 218 -0.99 6.41 -21.69
CA LEU A 218 -2.31 7.06 -21.64
C LEU A 218 -2.18 8.59 -21.56
N GLY A 219 -1.26 9.09 -20.73
CA GLY A 219 -0.97 10.52 -20.62
C GLY A 219 -0.52 11.12 -21.96
N GLU A 220 0.38 10.44 -22.67
CA GLU A 220 0.89 10.85 -23.98
C GLU A 220 -0.23 10.93 -25.03
N GLU A 221 -1.14 9.95 -25.10
CA GLU A 221 -2.27 9.99 -26.03
C GLU A 221 -3.30 11.08 -25.67
N ILE A 222 -3.52 11.33 -24.39
CA ILE A 222 -4.37 12.44 -23.92
C ILE A 222 -3.76 13.80 -24.31
N ASP A 223 -2.44 13.95 -24.21
CA ASP A 223 -1.76 15.20 -24.55
C ASP A 223 -1.76 15.42 -26.07
N LYS A 224 -1.53 14.38 -26.87
CA LYS A 224 -1.69 14.45 -28.34
C LYS A 224 -3.09 14.90 -28.74
N LEU A 225 -4.15 14.36 -28.10
CA LEU A 225 -5.53 14.74 -28.40
C LEU A 225 -5.79 16.25 -28.22
N ARG A 226 -5.11 16.89 -27.26
CA ARG A 226 -5.24 18.34 -27.01
C ARG A 226 -4.72 19.19 -28.16
N ASP A 227 -3.78 18.67 -28.94
CA ASP A 227 -3.16 19.40 -30.05
C ASP A 227 -3.97 19.30 -31.35
N VAL A 228 -4.79 18.25 -31.53
CA VAL A 228 -5.52 18.01 -32.81
C VAL A 228 -6.87 18.76 -32.89
N HIS A 229 -7.35 19.34 -31.78
CA HIS A 229 -8.63 20.09 -31.71
C HIS A 229 -9.85 19.39 -32.36
N LEU A 230 -9.92 18.06 -32.27
CA LEU A 230 -10.96 17.23 -32.91
C LEU A 230 -12.33 17.30 -32.24
N PHE A 231 -12.37 17.56 -30.94
CA PHE A 231 -13.58 17.58 -30.13
C PHE A 231 -13.75 18.95 -29.46
N SER A 232 -14.97 19.29 -29.05
CA SER A 232 -15.15 20.51 -28.26
C SER A 232 -14.46 20.38 -26.89
N GLU A 233 -13.96 21.50 -26.38
CA GLU A 233 -13.17 21.54 -25.14
C GLU A 233 -13.93 20.94 -23.95
N ILE A 234 -15.25 21.15 -23.87
CA ILE A 234 -16.09 20.59 -22.80
C ILE A 234 -16.10 19.06 -22.87
N HIS A 235 -16.46 18.48 -24.01
CA HIS A 235 -16.53 17.02 -24.17
C HIS A 235 -15.16 16.35 -23.97
N GLN A 236 -14.09 17.00 -24.47
CA GLN A 236 -12.74 16.51 -24.27
C GLN A 236 -12.35 16.51 -22.79
N ASN A 237 -12.60 17.61 -22.07
CA ASN A 237 -12.24 17.74 -20.68
C ASN A 237 -12.97 16.74 -19.78
N GLU A 238 -14.25 16.46 -20.05
CA GLU A 238 -15.01 15.45 -19.29
C GLU A 238 -14.46 14.03 -19.50
N GLY A 239 -14.26 13.60 -20.75
CA GLY A 239 -13.69 12.28 -21.06
C GLY A 239 -12.29 12.10 -20.48
N VAL A 240 -11.41 13.08 -20.68
CA VAL A 240 -10.03 13.07 -20.15
C VAL A 240 -10.01 13.06 -18.63
N LYS A 241 -10.88 13.85 -17.98
CA LYS A 241 -10.97 13.88 -16.51
C LYS A 241 -11.28 12.51 -15.96
N MET A 242 -12.22 11.79 -16.57
CA MET A 242 -12.65 10.50 -16.05
C MET A 242 -11.69 9.36 -16.37
N MET A 243 -11.06 9.37 -17.55
CA MET A 243 -9.96 8.44 -17.84
C MET A 243 -8.80 8.63 -16.86
N ARG A 244 -8.40 9.87 -16.57
CA ARG A 244 -7.36 10.17 -15.57
C ARG A 244 -7.79 9.75 -14.16
N TRP A 245 -9.06 9.93 -13.81
CA TRP A 245 -9.59 9.48 -12.52
C TRP A 245 -9.48 7.97 -12.40
N LEU A 246 -9.99 7.21 -13.38
CA LEU A 246 -9.95 5.75 -13.38
C LEU A 246 -8.50 5.24 -13.35
N ALA A 247 -7.60 5.84 -14.15
CA ALA A 247 -6.19 5.46 -14.16
C ALA A 247 -5.52 5.69 -12.80
N ARG A 248 -5.83 6.80 -12.11
CA ARG A 248 -5.27 7.10 -10.78
C ARG A 248 -5.84 6.23 -9.65
N SER A 249 -7.05 5.70 -9.82
CA SER A 249 -7.70 4.78 -8.89
C SER A 249 -7.14 3.35 -8.95
N ASN A 250 -6.32 3.05 -9.95
CA ASN A 250 -5.65 1.76 -10.12
C ASN A 250 -4.15 1.93 -9.90
N TYR A 251 -3.55 1.02 -9.14
CA TYR A 251 -2.12 1.05 -8.88
C TYR A 251 -1.58 -0.37 -8.69
N GLU A 252 -0.30 -0.51 -8.98
CA GLU A 252 0.44 -1.73 -8.72
C GLU A 252 1.33 -1.51 -7.51
N ILE A 253 1.38 -2.52 -6.64
CA ILE A 253 2.20 -2.54 -5.45
C ILE A 253 2.97 -3.83 -5.35
N THR A 254 4.15 -3.77 -4.73
CA THR A 254 4.96 -4.95 -4.47
C THR A 254 5.53 -4.90 -3.06
N PHE A 255 5.55 -6.05 -2.40
CA PHE A 255 6.23 -6.25 -1.12
C PHE A 255 7.53 -7.01 -1.33
N SER A 256 8.48 -6.86 -0.40
CA SER A 256 9.71 -7.65 -0.44
C SER A 256 9.38 -9.15 -0.41
N PRO A 257 10.04 -9.99 -1.24
CA PRO A 257 9.85 -11.45 -1.17
C PRO A 257 10.25 -12.03 0.19
N ASP A 258 11.17 -11.37 0.90
CA ASP A 258 11.64 -11.76 2.23
C ASP A 258 10.67 -11.40 3.37
N SER A 259 9.64 -10.58 3.07
CA SER A 259 8.63 -10.20 4.06
C SER A 259 7.63 -11.33 4.28
N GLN A 260 7.31 -11.60 5.55
CA GLN A 260 6.25 -12.56 5.89
C GLN A 260 4.88 -11.99 5.52
N ILE A 261 3.89 -12.85 5.27
CA ILE A 261 2.51 -12.41 5.01
C ILE A 261 1.99 -11.45 6.09
N SER A 262 2.28 -11.74 7.36
CA SER A 262 1.87 -10.90 8.49
C SER A 262 2.60 -9.56 8.60
N GLU A 263 3.66 -9.33 7.82
CA GLU A 263 4.38 -8.06 7.76
C GLU A 263 3.78 -7.13 6.70
N ARG A 264 3.02 -7.64 5.74
CA ARG A 264 2.54 -6.88 4.58
C ARG A 264 1.27 -6.12 4.92
N VAL A 265 1.28 -4.81 4.66
CA VAL A 265 0.12 -3.95 4.88
C VAL A 265 -0.11 -3.05 3.69
N ILE A 266 -1.28 -3.16 3.08
CA ILE A 266 -1.73 -2.20 2.07
C ILE A 266 -2.24 -0.99 2.84
N PHE A 267 -1.41 0.04 2.86
CA PHE A 267 -1.72 1.31 3.48
C PHE A 267 -2.17 2.30 2.40
N PRO A 268 -3.04 3.29 2.70
CA PRO A 268 -3.40 4.34 1.76
C PRO A 268 -2.16 5.02 1.15
N VAL A 269 -2.08 5.03 -0.18
CA VAL A 269 -0.97 5.62 -0.94
C VAL A 269 -1.42 6.68 -1.94
N LYS A 270 -2.70 6.74 -2.29
CA LYS A 270 -3.26 7.76 -3.20
C LYS A 270 -4.15 8.76 -2.46
N GLU A 271 -4.33 9.95 -3.05
CA GLU A 271 -5.25 10.97 -2.52
C GLU A 271 -6.69 10.47 -2.40
N ILE A 272 -7.11 9.57 -3.29
CA ILE A 272 -8.47 9.02 -3.28
C ILE A 272 -8.73 8.12 -2.07
N GLU A 273 -7.68 7.65 -1.40
CA GLU A 273 -7.73 6.80 -0.21
C GLU A 273 -7.52 7.61 1.08
N ASN A 274 -7.70 8.94 1.03
CA ASN A 274 -7.47 9.83 2.18
C ASN A 274 -8.36 9.52 3.41
N ILE A 275 -9.47 8.81 3.23
CA ILE A 275 -10.36 8.32 4.30
C ILE A 275 -10.01 6.88 4.73
N GLY A 276 -9.09 6.21 4.03
CA GLY A 276 -8.65 4.85 4.31
C GLY A 276 -9.02 3.88 3.20
N ILE A 277 -8.49 2.66 3.31
CA ILE A 277 -8.85 1.55 2.42
C ILE A 277 -9.99 0.76 3.05
N GLU A 278 -11.01 0.43 2.26
CA GLU A 278 -12.12 -0.45 2.66
C GLU A 278 -11.68 -1.92 2.72
N ASP A 279 -12.61 -2.88 2.76
CA ASP A 279 -12.26 -4.30 2.78
C ASP A 279 -11.74 -4.84 1.44
N ALA A 280 -10.82 -5.81 1.51
CA ALA A 280 -10.26 -6.49 0.34
C ALA A 280 -10.87 -7.89 0.19
N ARG A 281 -11.42 -8.16 -1.00
CA ARG A 281 -11.95 -9.46 -1.41
C ARG A 281 -11.14 -9.98 -2.59
N PHE A 282 -10.59 -11.17 -2.40
CA PHE A 282 -9.75 -11.85 -3.38
C PHE A 282 -10.54 -12.98 -4.02
N VAL A 283 -10.44 -13.13 -5.34
CA VAL A 283 -11.19 -14.14 -6.09
C VAL A 283 -10.20 -14.98 -6.85
N ARG A 284 -10.22 -16.29 -6.61
CA ARG A 284 -9.27 -17.20 -7.24
C ARG A 284 -9.56 -17.35 -8.74
N PHE A 285 -8.56 -17.08 -9.56
CA PHE A 285 -8.53 -17.39 -10.98
C PHE A 285 -7.48 -18.46 -11.26
N ILE A 286 -7.76 -19.36 -12.20
CA ILE A 286 -6.80 -20.32 -12.74
C ILE A 286 -6.68 -19.99 -14.22
N ASN A 287 -5.48 -19.63 -14.64
CA ASN A 287 -5.19 -19.37 -16.05
C ASN A 287 -5.06 -20.68 -16.84
N GLU A 288 -5.06 -20.59 -18.17
CA GLU A 288 -4.96 -21.76 -19.05
C GLU A 288 -3.67 -22.56 -18.84
N ASP A 289 -2.59 -21.90 -18.40
CA ASP A 289 -1.30 -22.51 -18.06
C ASP A 289 -1.26 -23.15 -16.64
N GLY A 290 -2.37 -23.11 -15.91
CA GLY A 290 -2.50 -23.61 -14.54
C GLY A 290 -2.00 -22.65 -13.46
N THR A 291 -1.48 -21.47 -13.82
CA THR A 291 -1.09 -20.46 -12.83
C THR A 291 -2.30 -19.94 -12.07
N VAL A 292 -2.13 -19.68 -10.78
CA VAL A 292 -3.19 -19.22 -9.89
C VAL A 292 -2.97 -17.77 -9.51
N THR A 293 -3.97 -16.94 -9.76
CA THR A 293 -4.02 -15.53 -9.36
C THR A 293 -5.27 -15.26 -8.50
N TYR A 294 -5.30 -14.10 -7.85
CA TYR A 294 -6.32 -13.70 -6.89
C TYR A 294 -6.80 -12.27 -7.11
#